data_AF-A0A960K7C3-F1
#
_entry.id   AF-A0A960K7C3-F1
#
_cell.length_a   1.000
_cell.length_b   1.000
_cell.length_c   1.000
_cell.angle_alpha   90.00
_cell.angle_beta   90.00
_cell.angle_gamma   90.00
#
_symmetry.space_group_name_H-M   'P 1'
#
loop_
_entity.id
_entity.type
_entity.pdbx_description
1 polymer ?
#
loop_
_entity_poly.entity_id
_entity_poly.type
_entity_poly.pdbx_seq_one_letter_code
_entity_poly.pdbx_strand_id
1 'polypeptide(L)'
;MRLSPHEQERLLVHVAASVARDRLARGHRLNHPEAVAVLTSWVFEAARDGRSVADTMAAGREVLSGDQVMDGVGHLIEELQVEATFPDGTKLVTLHHPIQPGASTAPTAIVPGEVLVADDPIALFEGRTLTELDVVNDGDRPVQVGSHFHFAEANEALTFDRTAATGRRLAVPAGTSVRFEPGVATTVLLVDLAGDRVAAGFRGLHGGPVEPGVAS
;
A
#
# COMPACT_ATOMS: atom_id res chain seq x y z
N MET A 1 33.37 19.01 14.61
CA MET A 1 31.91 19.02 14.40
C MET A 1 31.24 18.31 15.57
N ARG A 2 30.02 18.69 15.97
CA ARG A 2 29.22 17.96 16.97
C ARG A 2 28.16 17.17 16.22
N LEU A 3 28.54 15.99 15.72
CA LEU A 3 27.66 15.13 14.93
C LEU A 3 26.74 14.32 15.83
N SER A 4 25.44 14.45 15.63
CA SER A 4 24.44 13.54 16.19
C SER A 4 24.62 12.11 15.63
N PRO A 5 24.10 11.07 16.32
CA PRO A 5 24.14 9.70 15.80
C PRO A 5 23.54 9.56 14.39
N HIS A 6 22.41 10.22 14.15
CA HIS A 6 21.74 10.24 12.84
C HIS A 6 22.60 10.87 11.73
N GLU A 7 23.34 11.94 12.02
CA GLU A 7 24.29 12.52 11.06
C GLU A 7 25.48 11.61 10.78
N GLN A 8 25.93 10.83 11.78
CA GLN A 8 26.98 9.82 11.59
C GLN A 8 26.49 8.68 10.69
N GLU A 9 25.25 8.21 10.85
CA GLU A 9 24.65 7.20 9.98
C GLU A 9 24.53 7.67 8.53
N ARG A 10 24.06 8.91 8.30
CA ARG A 10 24.01 9.50 6.95
C ARG A 10 25.39 9.57 6.30
N LEU A 11 26.43 9.89 7.08
CA LEU A 11 27.81 9.87 6.58
C LEU A 11 28.24 8.46 6.16
N LEU A 12 27.91 7.42 6.95
CA LEU A 12 28.21 6.03 6.59
C LEU A 12 27.51 5.62 5.28
N VAL A 13 26.25 6.04 5.08
CA VAL A 13 25.53 5.79 3.82
C VAL A 13 26.20 6.49 2.64
N HIS A 14 26.67 7.72 2.82
CA HIS A 14 27.41 8.43 1.76
C HIS A 14 28.73 7.70 1.42
N VAL A 15 29.44 7.16 2.41
CA VAL A 15 30.64 6.34 2.17
C VAL A 15 30.30 5.06 1.39
N ALA A 16 29.23 4.35 1.77
CA ALA A 16 28.76 3.17 1.04
C ALA A 16 28.41 3.51 -0.42
N ALA A 17 27.74 4.64 -0.65
CA ALA A 17 27.41 5.12 -1.98
C ALA A 17 28.66 5.44 -2.81
N SER A 18 29.70 6.05 -2.22
CA SER A 18 30.96 6.30 -2.90
C SER A 18 31.66 5.00 -3.32
N VAL A 19 31.71 3.99 -2.44
CA VAL A 19 32.24 2.66 -2.80
C VAL A 19 31.45 2.04 -3.95
N ALA A 20 30.12 2.16 -3.95
CA ALA A 20 29.26 1.67 -5.02
C ALA A 20 29.50 2.42 -6.35
N ARG A 21 29.60 3.75 -6.33
CA ARG A 21 29.91 4.57 -7.52
C ARG A 21 31.28 4.20 -8.11
N ASP A 22 32.29 3.98 -7.27
CA ASP A 22 33.61 3.54 -7.71
C ASP A 22 33.58 2.17 -8.39
N ARG A 23 32.75 1.24 -7.88
CA ARG A 23 32.53 -0.07 -8.51
C ARG A 23 31.85 0.08 -9.86
N LEU A 24 30.81 0.90 -9.95
CA LEU A 24 30.11 1.18 -11.20
C LEU A 24 31.03 1.84 -12.24
N ALA A 25 31.88 2.77 -11.82
CA ALA A 25 32.86 3.42 -12.69
C ALA A 25 33.91 2.43 -13.26
N ARG A 26 34.18 1.32 -12.56
CA ARG A 26 35.00 0.20 -13.06
C ARG A 26 34.23 -0.80 -13.93
N GLY A 27 32.96 -0.54 -14.22
CA GLY A 27 32.10 -1.37 -15.06
C GLY A 27 31.39 -2.52 -14.32
N HIS A 28 31.38 -2.52 -12.99
CA HIS A 28 30.57 -3.49 -12.24
C HIS A 28 29.11 -3.07 -12.20
N ARG A 29 28.20 -4.05 -12.35
CA ARG A 29 26.77 -3.85 -12.11
C ARG A 29 26.51 -3.86 -10.60
N LEU A 30 25.73 -2.91 -10.11
CA LEU A 30 25.42 -2.75 -8.69
C LEU A 30 24.48 -3.85 -8.18
N ASN A 31 24.77 -4.41 -7.01
CA ASN A 31 23.83 -5.26 -6.29
C ASN A 31 22.81 -4.43 -5.49
N HIS A 32 21.90 -5.10 -4.78
CA HIS A 32 20.84 -4.45 -3.99
C HIS A 32 21.35 -3.39 -2.99
N PRO A 33 22.23 -3.70 -2.01
CA PRO A 33 22.69 -2.70 -1.04
C PRO A 33 23.47 -1.55 -1.67
N GLU A 34 24.20 -1.78 -2.77
CA GLU A 34 24.90 -0.73 -3.49
C GLU A 34 23.93 0.24 -4.18
N ALA A 35 22.91 -0.27 -4.88
CA ALA A 35 21.89 0.54 -5.51
C ALA A 35 21.12 1.39 -4.48
N VAL A 36 20.73 0.79 -3.34
CA VAL A 36 20.09 1.49 -2.21
C VAL A 36 20.99 2.61 -1.68
N ALA A 37 22.30 2.35 -1.50
CA ALA A 37 23.22 3.37 -1.01
C ALA A 37 23.37 4.54 -1.99
N VAL A 38 23.51 4.26 -3.29
CA VAL A 38 23.63 5.29 -4.34
C VAL A 38 22.38 6.17 -4.39
N LEU A 39 21.18 5.57 -4.42
CA LEU A 39 19.92 6.28 -4.46
C LEU A 39 19.69 7.10 -3.17
N THR A 40 19.96 6.51 -2.00
CA THR A 40 19.84 7.21 -0.71
C THR A 40 20.76 8.41 -0.63
N SER A 41 22.04 8.23 -1.00
CA SER A 41 23.00 9.34 -1.04
C SER A 41 22.56 10.42 -2.03
N TRP A 42 22.04 10.04 -3.20
CA TRP A 42 21.53 11.02 -4.16
C TRP A 42 20.37 11.85 -3.59
N VAL A 43 19.44 11.24 -2.84
CA VAL A 43 18.35 11.98 -2.17
C VAL A 43 18.89 12.99 -1.17
N PHE A 44 19.93 12.64 -0.39
CA PHE A 44 20.55 13.59 0.53
C PHE A 44 21.15 14.80 -0.20
N GLU A 45 21.87 14.58 -1.30
CA GLU A 45 22.46 15.68 -2.08
C GLU A 45 21.38 16.51 -2.79
N ALA A 46 20.35 15.86 -3.36
CA ALA A 46 19.21 16.54 -3.98
C ALA A 46 18.48 17.48 -2.99
N ALA A 47 18.25 17.02 -1.76
CA ALA A 47 17.68 17.84 -0.70
C ALA A 47 18.63 18.98 -0.30
N ARG A 48 19.93 18.71 -0.23
CA ARG A 48 20.96 19.70 0.10
C ARG A 48 21.09 20.80 -0.94
N ASP A 49 20.88 20.46 -2.22
CA ASP A 49 20.85 21.37 -3.37
C ASP A 49 19.55 22.20 -3.43
N GLY A 50 18.58 21.92 -2.54
CA GLY A 50 17.35 22.69 -2.42
C GLY A 50 16.26 22.29 -3.43
N ARG A 51 16.34 21.09 -4.02
CA ARG A 51 15.22 20.53 -4.81
C ARG A 51 13.98 20.36 -3.94
N SER A 52 12.78 20.39 -4.53
CA SER A 52 11.56 20.04 -3.80
C SER A 52 11.47 18.52 -3.57
N VAL A 53 10.64 18.11 -2.60
CA VAL A 53 10.33 16.68 -2.37
C VAL A 53 9.78 16.04 -3.65
N ALA A 54 8.83 16.71 -4.32
CA ALA A 54 8.21 16.21 -5.54
C ALA A 54 9.22 16.05 -6.69
N ASP A 55 10.10 17.03 -6.89
CA ASP A 55 11.14 16.95 -7.93
C ASP A 55 12.17 15.86 -7.62
N THR A 56 12.48 15.66 -6.34
CA THR A 56 13.38 14.59 -5.89
C THR A 56 12.77 13.21 -6.14
N MET A 57 11.46 13.04 -5.89
CA MET A 57 10.74 11.80 -6.21
C MET A 57 10.75 11.51 -7.71
N ALA A 58 10.53 12.52 -8.55
CA ALA A 58 10.51 12.36 -10.00
C ALA A 58 11.91 12.06 -10.56
N ALA A 59 12.90 12.91 -10.25
CA ALA A 59 14.26 12.78 -10.78
C ALA A 59 15.01 11.57 -10.22
N GLY A 60 14.59 11.03 -9.06
CA GLY A 60 15.18 9.82 -8.48
C GLY A 60 15.09 8.59 -9.39
N ARG A 61 14.12 8.58 -10.32
CA ARG A 61 13.95 7.52 -11.34
C ARG A 61 14.99 7.56 -12.44
N GLU A 62 15.73 8.66 -12.58
CA GLU A 62 16.73 8.85 -13.62
C GLU A 62 18.16 8.56 -13.12
N VAL A 63 18.32 8.24 -11.84
CA VAL A 63 19.62 8.08 -11.19
C VAL A 63 20.30 6.77 -11.57
N LEU A 64 19.53 5.68 -11.64
CA LEU A 64 20.01 4.35 -12.00
C LEU A 64 19.08 3.71 -13.02
N SER A 65 19.67 3.10 -14.05
CA SER A 65 18.97 2.24 -15.00
C SER A 65 19.24 0.76 -14.74
N GLY A 66 18.43 -0.11 -15.35
CA GLY A 66 18.58 -1.56 -15.31
C GLY A 66 19.95 -2.05 -15.81
N ASP A 67 20.61 -1.30 -16.69
CA ASP A 67 21.94 -1.65 -17.21
C ASP A 67 23.04 -1.49 -16.14
N GLN A 68 22.80 -0.65 -15.14
CA GLN A 68 23.77 -0.31 -14.09
C GLN A 68 23.66 -1.21 -12.85
N VAL A 69 22.61 -2.02 -12.75
CA VAL A 69 22.36 -2.91 -11.61
C VAL A 69 22.34 -4.36 -12.06
N MET A 70 22.61 -5.32 -11.17
CA MET A 70 22.52 -6.76 -11.45
C MET A 70 21.08 -7.17 -11.78
N ASP A 71 20.91 -8.30 -12.47
CA ASP A 71 19.59 -8.84 -12.78
C ASP A 71 18.79 -9.10 -11.50
N GLY A 72 17.49 -8.79 -11.53
CA GLY A 72 16.60 -8.91 -10.37
C GLY A 72 16.64 -7.74 -9.39
N VAL A 73 17.69 -6.90 -9.38
CA VAL A 73 17.79 -5.78 -8.42
C VAL A 73 16.67 -4.76 -8.60
N GLY A 74 16.27 -4.46 -9.83
CA GLY A 74 15.14 -3.56 -10.11
C GLY A 74 13.80 -4.08 -9.57
N HIS A 75 13.62 -5.40 -9.47
CA HIS A 75 12.43 -6.03 -8.87
C HIS A 75 12.48 -6.03 -7.34
N LEU A 76 13.67 -6.00 -6.75
CA LEU A 76 13.83 -5.96 -5.29
C LEU A 76 13.58 -4.57 -4.70
N ILE A 77 13.80 -3.51 -5.47
CA ILE A 77 13.67 -2.11 -5.01
C ILE A 77 12.41 -1.50 -5.65
N GLU A 78 11.24 -1.90 -5.16
CA GLU A 78 9.96 -1.31 -5.57
C GLU A 78 9.75 0.08 -4.97
N GLU A 79 10.19 0.28 -3.73
CA GLU A 79 10.22 1.59 -3.10
C GLU A 79 11.46 1.77 -2.23
N LEU A 80 11.94 3.01 -2.17
CA LEU A 80 13.03 3.41 -1.27
C LEU A 80 12.62 4.68 -0.52
N GLN A 81 12.57 4.57 0.80
CA GLN A 81 12.20 5.66 1.70
C GLN A 81 13.42 6.26 2.37
N VAL A 82 13.56 7.58 2.28
CA VAL A 82 14.72 8.32 2.79
C VAL A 82 14.27 9.61 3.44
N GLU A 83 14.63 9.82 4.70
CA GLU A 83 14.47 11.12 5.35
C GLU A 83 15.67 12.02 5.07
N ALA A 84 15.45 13.17 4.46
CA ALA A 84 16.49 14.15 4.14
C ALA A 84 16.15 15.54 4.68
N THR A 85 17.16 16.37 4.91
CA THR A 85 16.98 17.73 5.44
C THR A 85 16.97 18.73 4.30
N PHE A 86 15.79 19.24 3.98
CA PHE A 86 15.53 20.27 2.97
C PHE A 86 15.64 21.67 3.59
N PRO A 87 15.64 22.76 2.79
CA PRO A 87 15.63 24.13 3.32
C PRO A 87 14.49 24.43 4.30
N ASP A 88 13.37 23.71 4.19
CA ASP A 88 12.18 23.84 5.04
C ASP A 88 12.08 22.72 6.11
N GLY A 89 13.19 22.04 6.41
CA GLY A 89 13.30 21.02 7.45
C GLY A 89 13.34 19.58 6.93
N THR A 90 13.30 18.61 7.85
CA THR A 90 13.37 17.18 7.50
C THR A 90 12.06 16.71 6.87
N LYS A 91 12.16 16.02 5.73
CA LYS A 91 11.03 15.43 5.00
C LYS A 91 11.37 13.99 4.59
N LEU A 92 10.35 13.15 4.55
CA LEU A 92 10.42 11.81 3.97
C LEU A 92 10.26 11.90 2.45
N VAL A 93 11.16 11.27 1.72
CA VAL A 93 11.10 11.09 0.26
C VAL A 93 10.92 9.61 -0.01
N THR A 94 9.93 9.26 -0.84
CA THR A 94 9.74 7.88 -1.32
C THR A 94 10.02 7.85 -2.81
N LEU A 95 11.06 7.12 -3.22
CA LEU A 95 11.29 6.83 -4.62
C LEU A 95 10.54 5.55 -4.99
N HIS A 96 9.52 5.65 -5.84
CA HIS A 96 8.79 4.50 -6.37
C HIS A 96 9.43 4.00 -7.66
N HIS A 97 9.71 2.69 -7.71
CA HIS A 97 10.44 2.00 -8.78
C HIS A 97 11.65 2.81 -9.29
N PRO A 98 12.62 3.15 -8.42
CA PRO A 98 13.71 4.08 -8.76
C PRO A 98 14.63 3.59 -9.88
N ILE A 99 14.65 2.28 -10.17
CA ILE A 99 15.47 1.71 -11.24
C ILE A 99 14.60 1.52 -12.47
N GLN A 100 14.77 2.38 -13.48
CA GLN A 100 14.03 2.29 -14.73
C GLN A 100 14.68 1.27 -15.68
N PRO A 101 13.92 0.69 -16.64
CA PRO A 101 14.49 -0.15 -17.68
C PRO A 101 15.66 0.54 -18.40
N GLY A 102 16.71 -0.22 -18.69
CA GLY A 102 17.87 0.26 -19.43
C GLY A 102 17.65 0.33 -20.93
N ALA A 103 18.73 0.53 -21.69
CA ALA A 103 18.72 0.47 -23.14
C ALA A 103 18.48 -0.95 -23.68
N SER A 104 18.77 -1.98 -22.87
CA SER A 104 18.47 -3.36 -23.20
C SER A 104 16.95 -3.60 -23.23
N THR A 105 16.45 -4.08 -24.36
CA THR A 105 15.05 -4.53 -24.52
C THR A 105 14.86 -5.99 -24.14
N ALA A 106 15.94 -6.70 -23.75
CA ALA A 106 15.83 -8.09 -23.32
C ALA A 106 15.17 -8.13 -21.93
N PRO A 107 14.15 -8.99 -21.72
CA PRO A 107 13.52 -9.13 -20.42
C PRO A 107 14.53 -9.57 -19.36
N THR A 108 14.44 -8.98 -18.17
CA THR A 108 15.24 -9.41 -17.01
C THR A 108 14.90 -10.87 -16.73
N ALA A 109 15.90 -11.75 -16.81
CA ALA A 109 15.67 -13.20 -16.73
C ALA A 109 15.28 -13.71 -15.33
N ILE A 110 15.32 -12.85 -14.29
CA ILE A 110 15.19 -13.24 -12.89
C ILE A 110 14.32 -12.24 -12.13
N VAL A 111 13.26 -12.74 -11.49
CA VAL A 111 12.44 -12.03 -10.51
C VAL A 111 12.58 -12.74 -9.16
N PRO A 112 13.42 -12.22 -8.24
CA PRO A 112 13.63 -12.88 -6.95
C PRO A 112 12.34 -12.95 -6.12
N GLY A 113 12.01 -14.15 -5.65
CA GLY A 113 10.81 -14.36 -4.82
C GLY A 113 9.50 -14.36 -5.60
N GLU A 114 9.54 -14.50 -6.93
CA GLU A 114 8.32 -14.58 -7.74
C GLU A 114 7.37 -15.68 -7.25
N VAL A 115 6.08 -15.34 -7.20
CA VAL A 115 5.01 -16.28 -6.89
C VAL A 115 4.32 -16.65 -8.19
N LEU A 116 4.55 -17.88 -8.65
CA LEU A 116 3.89 -18.44 -9.81
C LEU A 116 2.50 -18.94 -9.40
N VAL A 117 1.46 -18.23 -9.85
CA VAL A 117 0.06 -18.55 -9.54
C VAL A 117 -0.59 -19.27 -10.72
N ALA A 118 -1.64 -20.04 -10.44
CA ALA A 118 -2.53 -20.53 -11.50
C ALA A 118 -3.37 -19.37 -12.05
N ASP A 119 -3.78 -19.48 -13.32
CA ASP A 119 -4.63 -18.47 -13.98
C ASP A 119 -6.09 -18.51 -13.49
N ASP A 120 -6.50 -19.60 -12.85
CA ASP A 120 -7.88 -19.82 -12.42
C ASP A 120 -8.26 -18.87 -11.25
N PRO A 121 -9.39 -18.15 -11.35
CA PRO A 121 -9.85 -17.29 -10.27
C PRO A 121 -10.30 -18.11 -9.06
N ILE A 122 -10.04 -17.58 -7.87
CA ILE A 122 -10.53 -18.16 -6.62
C ILE A 122 -11.97 -17.70 -6.39
N ALA A 123 -12.93 -18.63 -6.45
CA ALA A 123 -14.31 -18.33 -6.14
C ALA A 123 -14.48 -18.01 -4.64
N LEU A 124 -15.12 -16.89 -4.34
CA LEU A 124 -15.45 -16.48 -2.97
C LEU A 124 -16.93 -16.75 -2.70
N PHE A 125 -17.23 -17.12 -1.46
CA PHE A 125 -18.60 -17.30 -0.95
C PHE A 125 -19.42 -18.41 -1.65
N GLU A 126 -18.76 -19.41 -2.24
CA GLU A 126 -19.46 -20.57 -2.81
C GLU A 126 -20.37 -21.25 -1.79
N GLY A 127 -21.60 -21.54 -2.20
CA GLY A 127 -22.62 -22.16 -1.36
C GLY A 127 -23.14 -21.28 -0.22
N ARG A 128 -22.79 -19.98 -0.20
CA ARG A 128 -23.29 -19.03 0.81
C ARG A 128 -24.48 -18.24 0.26
N THR A 129 -25.41 -17.91 1.14
CA THR A 129 -26.50 -16.98 0.81
C THR A 129 -25.96 -15.57 0.66
N LEU A 130 -26.29 -14.93 -0.47
CA LEU A 130 -25.99 -13.54 -0.74
C LEU A 130 -27.27 -12.71 -0.71
N THR A 131 -27.20 -11.52 -0.14
CA THR A 131 -28.30 -10.54 -0.10
C THR A 131 -27.80 -9.25 -0.70
N GLU A 132 -28.45 -8.80 -1.76
CA GLU A 132 -28.16 -7.51 -2.39
C GLU A 132 -28.90 -6.38 -1.68
N LEU A 133 -28.21 -5.27 -1.42
CA LEU A 133 -28.79 -4.06 -0.83
C LEU A 133 -28.26 -2.81 -1.50
N ASP A 134 -29.17 -1.86 -1.76
CA ASP A 134 -28.81 -0.50 -2.14
C ASP A 134 -28.54 0.33 -0.88
N VAL A 135 -27.41 1.03 -0.89
CA VAL A 135 -26.94 1.83 0.23
C VAL A 135 -26.66 3.25 -0.24
N VAL A 136 -27.25 4.23 0.43
CA VAL A 136 -27.03 5.65 0.16
C VAL A 136 -26.36 6.30 1.36
N ASN A 137 -25.32 7.09 1.15
CA ASN A 137 -24.73 7.90 2.21
C ASN A 137 -25.37 9.29 2.24
N ASP A 138 -26.26 9.55 3.18
CA ASP A 138 -26.93 10.84 3.37
C ASP A 138 -26.09 11.83 4.19
N GLY A 139 -24.89 11.41 4.62
CA GLY A 139 -23.93 12.26 5.35
C GLY A 139 -23.15 13.21 4.43
N ASP A 140 -22.38 14.09 5.07
CA ASP A 140 -21.51 15.08 4.41
C ASP A 140 -20.04 14.62 4.26
N ARG A 141 -19.75 13.41 4.73
CA ARG A 141 -18.41 12.82 4.76
C ARG A 141 -18.45 11.40 4.20
N PRO A 142 -17.36 10.95 3.57
CA PRO A 142 -17.28 9.58 3.08
C PRO A 142 -17.28 8.58 4.23
N VAL A 143 -17.94 7.46 4.02
CA VAL A 143 -17.98 6.32 4.95
C VAL A 143 -17.35 5.11 4.28
N GLN A 144 -16.54 4.34 5.00
CA GLN A 144 -15.93 3.12 4.49
C GLN A 144 -16.22 1.97 5.48
N VAL A 145 -16.78 0.87 4.97
CA VAL A 145 -17.18 -0.28 5.78
C VAL A 145 -16.36 -1.50 5.38
N GLY A 146 -15.71 -2.13 6.36
CA GLY A 146 -14.83 -3.28 6.14
C GLY A 146 -15.57 -4.61 5.92
N SER A 147 -14.86 -5.55 5.30
CA SER A 147 -15.35 -6.89 4.93
C SER A 147 -16.03 -7.70 6.05
N HIS A 148 -15.63 -7.50 7.30
CA HIS A 148 -16.08 -8.27 8.47
C HIS A 148 -16.86 -7.46 9.50
N PHE A 149 -17.26 -6.24 9.14
CA PHE A 149 -18.12 -5.43 9.99
C PHE A 149 -19.57 -5.93 9.93
N HIS A 150 -20.27 -5.99 11.07
CA HIS A 150 -21.70 -6.31 11.10
C HIS A 150 -22.49 -5.20 10.42
N PHE A 151 -22.97 -5.44 9.19
CA PHE A 151 -23.37 -4.37 8.29
C PHE A 151 -24.57 -3.56 8.82
N ALA A 152 -25.50 -4.20 9.54
CA ALA A 152 -26.60 -3.50 10.21
C ALA A 152 -26.14 -2.39 11.16
N GLU A 153 -24.93 -2.49 11.73
CA GLU A 153 -24.38 -1.51 12.66
C GLU A 153 -23.45 -0.48 11.99
N ALA A 154 -23.42 -0.43 10.65
CA ALA A 154 -22.64 0.58 9.94
C ALA A 154 -23.11 2.00 10.30
N ASN A 155 -22.33 3.03 9.92
CA ASN A 155 -22.62 4.43 10.24
C ASN A 155 -24.09 4.79 9.96
N GLU A 156 -24.74 5.53 10.86
CA GLU A 156 -26.14 5.97 10.72
C GLU A 156 -26.40 6.88 9.52
N ALA A 157 -25.37 7.56 9.02
CA ALA A 157 -25.46 8.34 7.78
C ALA A 157 -25.74 7.45 6.54
N LEU A 158 -25.54 6.13 6.65
CA LEU A 158 -25.88 5.20 5.58
C LEU A 158 -27.34 4.77 5.69
N THR A 159 -28.14 5.07 4.67
CA THR A 159 -29.53 4.68 4.54
C THR A 159 -29.65 3.42 3.69
N PHE A 160 -30.20 2.36 4.28
CA PHE A 160 -30.48 1.05 3.68
C PHE A 160 -31.39 0.24 4.62
N ASP A 161 -31.86 -0.93 4.18
CA ASP A 161 -32.62 -1.84 5.04
C ASP A 161 -31.72 -2.51 6.10
N ARG A 162 -31.80 -1.97 7.33
CA ARG A 162 -31.02 -2.45 8.48
C ARG A 162 -31.42 -3.86 8.92
N THR A 163 -32.71 -4.21 8.81
CA THR A 163 -33.20 -5.55 9.16
C THR A 163 -32.67 -6.57 8.18
N ALA A 164 -32.68 -6.26 6.88
CA ALA A 164 -32.06 -7.10 5.86
C ALA A 164 -30.53 -7.18 5.99
N ALA A 165 -29.88 -6.30 6.76
CA ALA A 165 -28.45 -6.36 7.02
C ALA A 165 -28.07 -7.06 8.34
N THR A 166 -29.04 -7.36 9.22
CA THR A 166 -28.77 -8.02 10.50
C THR A 166 -28.22 -9.42 10.28
N GLY A 167 -27.17 -9.78 11.03
CA GLY A 167 -26.49 -11.07 10.91
C GLY A 167 -25.62 -11.20 9.66
N ARG A 168 -25.33 -10.10 8.94
CA ARG A 168 -24.59 -10.12 7.68
C ARG A 168 -23.39 -9.16 7.66
N ARG A 169 -22.47 -9.42 6.75
CA ARG A 169 -21.27 -8.61 6.47
C ARG A 169 -21.09 -8.47 4.96
N LEU A 170 -20.24 -7.54 4.51
CA LEU A 170 -19.95 -7.37 3.08
C LEU A 170 -19.37 -8.66 2.47
N ALA A 171 -19.89 -9.07 1.32
CA ALA A 171 -19.40 -10.16 0.49
C ALA A 171 -18.24 -9.68 -0.41
N VAL A 172 -17.16 -9.21 0.21
CA VAL A 172 -15.94 -8.74 -0.46
C VAL A 172 -14.71 -9.48 0.10
N PRO A 173 -13.56 -9.48 -0.60
CA PRO A 173 -12.35 -10.15 -0.11
C PRO A 173 -11.98 -9.74 1.32
N ALA A 174 -11.48 -10.68 2.11
CA ALA A 174 -11.11 -10.42 3.49
C ALA A 174 -10.05 -9.31 3.57
N GLY A 175 -10.22 -8.38 4.52
CA GLY A 175 -9.35 -7.22 4.69
C GLY A 175 -9.69 -6.01 3.80
N THR A 176 -10.55 -6.15 2.79
CA THR A 176 -11.01 -5.01 1.98
C THR A 176 -12.25 -4.35 2.57
N SER A 177 -12.75 -3.32 1.89
CA SER A 177 -13.89 -2.50 2.30
C SER A 177 -14.60 -1.89 1.11
N VAL A 178 -15.86 -1.49 1.30
CA VAL A 178 -16.60 -0.65 0.35
C VAL A 178 -16.66 0.78 0.87
N ARG A 179 -16.44 1.75 -0.03
CA ARG A 179 -16.49 3.18 0.26
C ARG A 179 -17.76 3.79 -0.32
N PHE A 180 -18.46 4.59 0.48
CA PHE A 180 -19.71 5.26 0.16
C PHE A 180 -19.47 6.77 0.19
N GLU A 181 -19.50 7.41 -0.97
CA GLU A 181 -19.42 8.87 -1.11
C GLU A 181 -20.77 9.53 -0.77
N PRO A 182 -20.78 10.75 -0.19
CA PRO A 182 -21.99 11.52 0.03
C PRO A 182 -22.92 11.59 -1.19
N GLY A 183 -24.19 11.22 -1.00
CA GLY A 183 -25.26 11.30 -2.00
C GLY A 183 -25.21 10.24 -3.11
N VAL A 184 -24.24 9.34 -3.11
CA VAL A 184 -24.09 8.31 -4.16
C VAL A 184 -24.69 6.99 -3.68
N ALA A 185 -25.72 6.50 -4.39
CA ALA A 185 -26.25 5.16 -4.19
C ALA A 185 -25.26 4.10 -4.67
N THR A 186 -24.99 3.11 -3.83
CA THR A 186 -24.09 2.00 -4.11
C THR A 186 -24.77 0.68 -3.76
N THR A 187 -24.90 -0.21 -4.73
CA THR A 187 -25.39 -1.58 -4.52
C THR A 187 -24.27 -2.45 -3.96
N VAL A 188 -24.52 -3.18 -2.88
CA VAL A 188 -23.57 -4.09 -2.26
C VAL A 188 -24.17 -5.48 -2.07
N LEU A 189 -23.30 -6.49 -2.08
CA LEU A 189 -23.65 -7.84 -1.69
C LEU A 189 -23.25 -8.08 -0.24
N LEU A 190 -24.15 -8.66 0.54
CA LEU A 190 -23.93 -9.11 1.89
C LEU A 190 -23.94 -10.63 1.96
N VAL A 191 -23.12 -11.20 2.83
CA VAL A 191 -23.07 -12.62 3.17
C VAL A 191 -23.35 -12.81 4.65
N ASP A 192 -24.08 -13.89 4.98
CA ASP A 192 -24.39 -14.24 6.36
C ASP A 192 -23.11 -14.49 7.17
N LEU A 193 -23.12 -14.03 8.43
CA LEU A 193 -22.11 -14.38 9.41
C LEU A 193 -22.09 -15.91 9.62
N ALA A 194 -20.87 -16.44 9.78
CA ALA A 194 -20.62 -17.86 10.08
C ALA A 194 -20.33 -18.05 11.57
N GLY A 195 -19.98 -19.28 11.95
CA GLY A 195 -19.64 -19.62 13.34
C GLY A 195 -20.84 -19.46 14.27
N ASP A 196 -20.59 -18.97 15.47
CA ASP A 196 -21.62 -18.77 16.51
C ASP A 196 -22.57 -17.59 16.22
N ARG A 197 -22.33 -16.85 15.12
CA ARG A 197 -23.13 -15.68 14.70
C ARG A 197 -23.35 -14.66 15.83
N VAL A 198 -22.29 -14.28 16.53
CA VAL A 198 -22.35 -13.29 17.60
C VAL A 198 -21.84 -11.93 17.11
N ALA A 199 -22.69 -10.91 17.17
CA ALA A 199 -22.35 -9.52 16.85
C ALA A 199 -21.97 -8.73 18.11
N ALA A 200 -20.76 -8.96 18.63
CA ALA A 200 -20.23 -8.25 19.80
C ALA A 200 -19.43 -6.98 19.40
N GLY A 201 -19.55 -5.91 20.17
CA GLY A 201 -18.84 -4.64 19.92
C GLY A 201 -19.62 -3.70 19.00
N PHE A 202 -19.02 -3.29 17.88
CA PHE A 202 -19.60 -2.38 16.88
C PHE A 202 -20.23 -1.12 17.50
N ARG A 203 -21.54 -0.90 17.33
CA ARG A 203 -22.29 0.19 17.96
C ARG A 203 -23.05 -0.27 19.20
N GLY A 204 -22.90 -1.54 19.58
CA GLY A 204 -23.60 -2.14 20.72
C GLY A 204 -25.09 -2.36 20.49
N LEU A 205 -25.56 -2.41 19.23
CA LEU A 205 -26.99 -2.48 18.94
C LEU A 205 -27.57 -3.89 19.02
N HIS A 206 -26.74 -4.93 18.81
CA HIS A 206 -27.18 -6.34 18.88
C HIS A 206 -26.53 -7.08 20.07
N GLY A 207 -25.22 -6.89 20.28
CA GLY A 207 -24.53 -7.29 21.51
C GLY A 207 -24.52 -8.79 21.84
N GLY A 208 -24.89 -9.65 20.88
CA GLY A 208 -25.14 -11.07 21.14
C GLY A 208 -25.39 -11.88 19.86
N PRO A 209 -25.94 -13.09 19.98
CA PRO A 209 -26.31 -13.93 18.84
C PRO A 209 -27.28 -13.18 17.89
N VAL A 210 -27.04 -13.27 16.59
CA VAL A 210 -27.85 -12.64 15.54
C VAL A 210 -28.27 -13.65 14.50
N GLU A 211 -29.55 -13.61 14.13
CA GLU A 211 -30.09 -14.40 13.02
C GLU A 211 -30.18 -13.55 11.74
N PRO A 212 -29.71 -14.06 10.58
CA PRO A 212 -29.71 -13.29 9.34
C PRO A 212 -31.10 -12.79 8.93
N GLY A 213 -31.25 -11.49 8.74
CA GLY A 213 -32.50 -10.87 8.27
C GLY A 213 -33.59 -10.74 9.33
N VAL A 214 -33.31 -11.04 10.60
CA VAL A 214 -34.27 -10.94 11.70
C VAL A 214 -33.96 -9.71 12.55
N ALA A 215 -34.95 -8.84 12.74
CA ALA A 215 -34.81 -7.72 13.65
C ALA A 215 -34.59 -8.23 15.09
N SER A 216 -33.67 -7.60 15.82
CA SER A 216 -33.45 -7.86 17.25
C SER A 216 -34.49 -7.19 18.12
#